data_AF-S9ZI08-F1
#
_entry.id   AF-S9ZI08-F1
#
_cell.length_a   1.000
_cell.length_b   1.000
_cell.length_c   1.000
_cell.angle_alpha   90.00
_cell.angle_beta   90.00
_cell.angle_gamma   90.00
#
_symmetry.space_group_name_H-M   'P 1'
#
loop_
_entity.id
_entity.type
_entity.pdbx_description
1 polymer ?
#
loop_
_entity_poly.entity_id
_entity_poly.type
_entity_poly.pdbx_seq_one_letter_code
_entity_poly.pdbx_strand_id
1 'polypeptide(L)'
;MSKLLPTLFLMTVFLIAWLVLYAHQRNERKKRELPLREDFLASQGKSVPACHACGKDELKDDGLASGNDEQRIVSCVSCNTLLYRYERAPEPEPAS
;
A
#
# COMPACT_ATOMS: atom_id res chain seq x y z
N MET A 1 -31.97 -25.89 24.64
CA MET A 1 -31.12 -24.67 24.52
C MET A 1 -29.68 -24.97 24.06
N SER A 2 -29.40 -26.03 23.28
CA SER A 2 -28.01 -26.42 22.94
C SER A 2 -27.49 -25.91 21.59
N LYS A 3 -28.32 -25.22 20.79
CA LYS A 3 -27.91 -24.69 19.47
C LYS A 3 -27.30 -23.29 19.55
N LEU A 4 -27.46 -22.58 20.67
CA LEU A 4 -26.93 -21.22 20.84
C LEU A 4 -25.40 -21.18 20.81
N LEU A 5 -24.73 -22.16 21.44
CA LEU A 5 -23.27 -22.25 21.46
C LEU A 5 -22.65 -22.36 20.04
N PRO A 6 -23.05 -23.34 19.20
CA PRO A 6 -22.48 -23.44 17.85
C PRO A 6 -22.87 -22.25 16.96
N THR A 7 -24.06 -21.66 17.14
CA THR A 7 -24.45 -20.46 16.39
C THR A 7 -23.61 -19.24 16.77
N LEU A 8 -23.37 -19.01 18.06
CA LEU A 8 -22.48 -17.92 18.52
C LEU A 8 -21.05 -18.12 18.06
N PHE A 9 -20.56 -19.37 18.03
CA PHE A 9 -19.24 -19.69 17.51
C PHE A 9 -19.12 -19.32 16.02
N LEU A 10 -20.08 -19.74 15.19
CA LEU A 10 -20.10 -19.40 13.76
C LEU A 10 -20.18 -17.88 13.53
N MET A 11 -21.02 -17.18 14.29
CA MET A 11 -21.12 -15.72 14.22
C MET A 11 -19.80 -15.04 14.59
N THR A 12 -19.09 -15.55 15.60
CA THR A 12 -17.79 -15.00 16.03
C THR A 12 -16.73 -15.20 14.94
N VAL A 13 -16.64 -16.41 14.37
CA VAL A 13 -15.70 -16.69 13.27
C VAL A 13 -16.01 -15.82 12.06
N PHE A 14 -17.29 -15.66 11.71
CA PHE A 14 -17.71 -14.80 10.61
C PHE A 14 -17.33 -13.34 10.85
N LEU A 15 -17.57 -12.81 12.05
CA LEU A 15 -17.18 -11.44 12.40
C LEU A 15 -15.67 -11.22 12.31
N ILE A 16 -14.87 -12.18 12.78
CA ILE A 16 -13.40 -12.10 12.69
C ILE A 16 -12.96 -12.10 11.22
N ALA A 17 -13.46 -13.02 10.39
CA ALA A 17 -13.14 -13.07 8.98
C ALA A 17 -13.56 -11.78 8.25
N TRP A 18 -14.73 -11.24 8.57
CA TRP A 18 -15.22 -9.98 8.02
C TRP A 18 -14.33 -8.79 8.41
N LEU A 19 -13.89 -8.70 9.67
CA LEU A 19 -12.95 -7.67 10.12
C LEU A 19 -11.60 -7.74 9.39
N VAL A 20 -11.07 -8.96 9.20
CA VAL A 20 -9.82 -9.17 8.44
C VAL A 20 -9.99 -8.71 6.99
N LEU A 21 -11.07 -9.13 6.32
CA LEU A 21 -11.36 -8.70 4.96
C LEU A 21 -11.57 -7.19 4.85
N TYR A 22 -12.27 -6.58 5.81
CA TYR A 22 -12.49 -5.14 5.85
C TYR A 22 -11.18 -4.37 6.01
N ALA A 23 -10.31 -4.82 6.93
CA ALA A 23 -9.00 -4.22 7.14
C ALA A 23 -8.12 -4.35 5.88
N HIS A 24 -8.13 -5.53 5.25
CA HIS A 24 -7.43 -5.77 3.99
C HIS A 24 -7.95 -4.84 2.89
N GLN A 25 -9.26 -4.76 2.70
CA GLN A 25 -9.88 -3.89 1.69
C GLN A 25 -9.59 -2.41 1.95
N ARG A 26 -9.55 -1.98 3.22
CA ARG A 26 -9.14 -0.62 3.59
C ARG A 26 -7.68 -0.36 3.25
N ASN A 27 -6.80 -1.34 3.47
CA ASN A 27 -5.39 -1.21 3.11
C ASN A 27 -5.20 -1.13 1.59
N GLU A 28 -5.94 -1.95 0.83
CA GLU A 28 -5.95 -1.89 -0.63
C GLU A 28 -6.52 -0.56 -1.16
N ARG A 29 -7.57 0.00 -0.53
CA ARG A 29 -8.07 1.34 -0.84
C ARG A 29 -7.02 2.41 -0.58
N LYS A 30 -6.33 2.35 0.57
CA LYS A 30 -5.21 3.26 0.88
C LYS A 30 -4.08 3.16 -0.14
N LYS A 31 -3.78 1.95 -0.62
CA LYS A 31 -2.80 1.77 -1.70
C LYS A 31 -3.27 2.40 -3.02
N ARG A 32 -4.58 2.36 -3.32
CA ARG A 32 -5.16 2.99 -4.52
C ARG A 32 -5.31 4.51 -4.42
N GLU A 33 -5.40 5.05 -3.21
CA GLU A 33 -5.47 6.49 -2.94
C GLU A 33 -4.08 7.11 -2.70
N LEU A 34 -2.99 6.34 -2.85
CA LEU A 34 -1.64 6.89 -2.79
C LEU A 34 -1.49 8.01 -3.83
N PRO A 35 -1.07 9.22 -3.41
CA PRO A 35 -0.84 10.31 -4.33
C PRO A 35 0.26 9.94 -5.32
N LEU A 36 0.21 10.55 -6.51
CA LEU A 36 1.33 10.50 -7.44
C LEU A 36 2.56 11.14 -6.80
N ARG A 37 3.76 10.73 -7.23
CA ARG A 37 5.03 11.30 -6.75
C ARG A 37 5.03 12.83 -6.79
N GLU A 38 4.50 13.38 -7.87
CA GLU A 38 4.47 14.81 -8.16
C GLU A 38 3.57 15.55 -7.16
N ASP A 39 2.37 15.03 -6.94
CA ASP A 39 1.41 15.54 -5.95
C ASP A 39 1.95 15.41 -4.52
N PHE A 40 2.64 14.31 -4.21
CA PHE A 40 3.26 14.10 -2.91
C PHE A 40 4.36 15.13 -2.65
N LEU A 41 5.27 15.35 -3.61
CA LEU A 41 6.33 16.35 -3.51
C LEU A 41 5.76 17.78 -3.41
N ALA A 42 4.72 18.08 -4.19
CA ALA A 42 4.01 19.36 -4.13
C ALA A 42 3.34 19.59 -2.76
N SER A 43 2.69 18.57 -2.21
CA SER A 43 2.04 18.65 -0.88
C SER A 43 3.03 18.86 0.27
N GLN A 44 4.27 18.40 0.10
CA GLN A 44 5.33 18.50 1.11
C GLN A 44 6.23 19.72 0.90
N GLY A 45 6.10 20.45 -0.22
CA GLY A 45 6.95 21.59 -0.56
C GLY A 45 8.44 21.22 -0.69
N LYS A 46 8.74 19.96 -1.01
CA LYS A 46 10.12 19.42 -1.07
C LYS A 46 10.42 18.94 -2.49
N SER A 47 11.64 19.20 -2.96
CA SER A 47 12.13 18.70 -4.25
C SER A 47 12.60 17.24 -4.19
N VAL A 48 12.89 16.73 -2.99
CA VAL A 48 13.42 15.39 -2.76
C VAL A 48 12.42 14.57 -1.95
N PRO A 49 12.11 13.32 -2.37
CA PRO A 49 11.22 12.46 -1.61
C PRO A 49 11.92 12.01 -0.32
N ALA A 50 11.32 12.35 0.82
CA ALA A 50 11.74 11.90 2.14
C ALA A 50 10.51 11.40 2.90
N CYS A 51 10.70 10.48 3.83
CA CYS A 51 9.60 9.98 4.63
C CYS A 51 9.03 11.09 5.52
N HIS A 52 7.74 11.42 5.36
CA HIS A 52 7.08 12.42 6.20
C HIS A 52 6.94 11.98 7.67
N ALA A 53 6.91 10.66 7.92
CA ALA A 53 6.69 10.11 9.26
C ALA A 53 7.96 10.01 10.10
N CYS A 54 9.10 9.65 9.50
CA CYS A 54 10.36 9.48 10.22
C CYS A 54 11.50 10.40 9.77
N GLY A 55 11.29 11.20 8.72
CA GLY A 55 12.28 12.16 8.22
C GLY A 55 13.46 11.56 7.45
N LYS A 56 13.56 10.23 7.36
CA LYS A 56 14.63 9.53 6.64
C LYS A 56 14.39 9.51 5.12
N ASP A 57 15.48 9.45 4.38
CA ASP A 57 15.57 9.41 2.92
C ASP A 57 15.72 7.98 2.36
N GLU A 58 15.84 6.98 3.22
CA GLU A 58 15.84 5.57 2.83
C GLU A 58 14.44 5.12 2.39
N LEU A 59 14.24 5.11 1.07
CA LEU A 59 12.99 4.71 0.42
C LEU A 59 13.15 3.38 -0.31
N LYS A 60 12.08 2.58 -0.28
CA LYS A 60 11.96 1.28 -0.93
C LYS A 60 10.88 1.33 -2.01
N ASP A 61 11.25 0.87 -3.19
CA ASP A 61 10.34 0.71 -4.31
C ASP A 61 9.82 -0.73 -4.36
N ASP A 62 8.52 -0.91 -4.11
CA ASP A 62 7.84 -2.20 -4.23
C ASP A 62 6.90 -2.21 -5.45
N GLY A 63 6.95 -3.28 -6.25
CA GLY A 63 5.96 -3.54 -7.32
C GLY A 63 4.68 -4.16 -6.76
N LEU A 64 3.52 -3.89 -7.35
CA LEU A 64 2.23 -4.35 -6.83
C LEU A 64 1.99 -5.87 -6.95
N ALA A 65 2.64 -6.57 -7.88
CA ALA A 65 2.32 -7.94 -8.27
C ALA A 65 3.51 -8.74 -8.82
N SER A 66 4.51 -8.13 -9.47
CA SER A 66 5.73 -8.82 -9.91
C SER A 66 6.74 -7.82 -10.43
N GLY A 67 7.99 -8.24 -10.67
CA GLY A 67 9.07 -7.39 -11.15
C GLY A 67 8.78 -6.57 -12.43
N ASN A 68 7.66 -6.80 -13.11
CA ASN A 68 7.28 -6.17 -14.38
C ASN A 68 6.13 -5.15 -14.28
N ASP A 69 5.69 -4.76 -13.07
CA ASP A 69 4.62 -3.77 -12.97
C ASP A 69 5.12 -2.35 -13.31
N GLU A 70 4.38 -1.70 -14.20
CA GLU A 70 4.54 -0.30 -14.57
C GLU A 70 4.27 0.62 -13.36
N GLN A 71 3.39 0.21 -12.44
CA GLN A 71 3.07 0.95 -11.23
C GLN A 71 3.92 0.50 -10.04
N ARG A 72 4.73 1.43 -9.51
CA ARG A 72 5.56 1.22 -8.32
C ARG A 72 5.00 2.01 -7.15
N ILE A 73 5.02 1.40 -5.97
CA ILE A 73 4.71 2.04 -4.70
C ILE A 73 6.01 2.30 -3.96
N VAL A 74 6.17 3.53 -3.49
CA VAL A 74 7.31 3.93 -2.67
C VAL A 74 6.89 3.94 -1.21
N SER A 75 7.65 3.23 -0.39
CA SER A 75 7.51 3.20 1.06
C SER A 75 8.83 3.52 1.75
N CYS A 76 8.80 3.94 3.00
CA CYS A 76 10.04 4.15 3.75
C CYS A 76 10.60 2.84 4.28
N VAL A 77 11.90 2.58 4.10
CA VAL A 77 12.58 1.38 4.62
C VAL A 77 12.53 1.31 6.15
N SER A 78 12.67 2.46 6.82
CA SER A 78 12.79 2.51 8.28
C SER A 78 11.47 2.35 9.03
N CYS A 79 10.35 2.83 8.47
CA CYS A 79 9.05 2.81 9.16
C CYS A 79 7.93 2.15 8.35
N ASN A 80 8.23 1.59 7.18
CA ASN A 80 7.27 0.96 6.25
C ASN A 80 6.07 1.84 5.91
N THR A 81 6.20 3.16 6.06
CA THR A 81 5.12 4.09 5.74
C THR A 81 5.01 4.23 4.22
N LEU A 82 3.82 4.01 3.68
CA LEU A 82 3.50 4.22 2.27
C LEU A 82 3.50 5.72 1.97
N LEU A 83 4.21 6.15 0.93
CA LEU A 83 4.41 7.58 0.63
C LEU A 83 3.64 7.99 -0.63
N TYR A 84 4.03 7.43 -1.78
CA TYR A 84 3.47 7.79 -3.07
C TYR A 84 3.60 6.64 -4.06
N ARG A 85 2.91 6.76 -5.19
CA ARG A 85 3.06 5.87 -6.35
C ARG A 85 3.61 6.63 -7.55
N TYR A 86 4.28 5.92 -8.45
CA TYR A 86 4.66 6.48 -9.75
C TYR A 86 4.63 5.39 -10.82
N GLU A 87 4.42 5.83 -12.06
CA GLU A 87 4.54 4.97 -13.23
C GLU A 87 5.99 4.98 -13.71
N ARG A 88 6.58 3.79 -13.80
CA ARG A 88 7.89 3.61 -14.41
C ARG A 88 7.67 3.64 -15.92
N ALA A 89 8.31 4.58 -16.61
CA ALA A 89 8.36 4.57 -18.07
C ALA A 89 8.92 3.21 -18.54
N PRO A 90 8.33 2.56 -19.55
CA PRO A 90 8.86 1.33 -20.09
C PRO A 90 10.32 1.57 -20.50
N GLU A 91 11.22 0.71 -20.02
CA GLU A 91 12.62 0.75 -20.41
C GLU A 91 12.65 0.62 -21.95
N PRO A 92 13.29 1.54 -22.69
CA PRO A 92 13.27 1.48 -24.14
C PRO A 92 13.86 0.14 -24.58
N GLU A 93 13.05 -0.66 -25.28
CA GLU A 93 13.51 -1.93 -25.85
C GLU A 93 14.79 -1.65 -26.66
N PRO A 94 15.89 -2.37 -26.42
CA PRO A 94 17.08 -2.21 -27.23
C PRO A 94 16.71 -2.61 -28.66
N ALA A 95 16.70 -1.63 -29.56
CA ALA A 95 16.43 -1.83 -30.97
C ALA A 95 17.38 -2.92 -31.51
N SER A 96 16.81 -4.08 -31.84
CA SER A 96 17.49 -5.21 -32.48
C SER A 96 17.58 -5.02 -33.98
#